data_AF-A0AAQ3L4V1-F1
#
_entry.id   AF-A0AAQ3L4V1-F1
#
_cell.length_a   1.000
_cell.length_b   1.000
_cell.length_c   1.000
_cell.angle_alpha   90.00
_cell.angle_beta   90.00
_cell.angle_gamma   90.00
#
_symmetry.space_group_name_H-M   'P 1'
#
loop_
_entity.id
_entity.type
_entity.pdbx_description
1 polymer ?
#
loop_
_entity_poly.entity_id
_entity_poly.type
_entity_poly.pdbx_seq_one_letter_code
_entity_poly.pdbx_strand_id
1 'polypeptide(L)'
;MVMMVLAPSFQSFPPAEAISAGDYDRHFAVASSDSAGLGFRRAPFFHNAAECEPPSSNGTSVCNPSLVHIAITLDEDYLRGSIAVVHSVLTHARCPESIFFHFLVSEPGLEPVMRSTFLGFRFKTYYFDPERVRGLISTSVLQALEQSLNYARNYLAEILERCVSRVIYLDSDLVVVDDVANTCPAAAARR
;
A
#
# COMPACT_ATOMS: atom_id res chain seq x y z
N MET A 1 38.48 -34.73 -18.64
CA MET A 1 38.31 -33.27 -18.80
C MET A 1 37.19 -32.87 -17.83
N VAL A 2 37.55 -32.33 -16.67
CA VAL A 2 36.60 -31.99 -15.60
C VAL A 2 36.25 -30.52 -15.74
N MET A 3 34.96 -30.21 -15.94
CA MET A 3 34.46 -28.85 -16.06
C MET A 3 34.03 -28.36 -14.68
N MET A 4 34.84 -27.50 -14.06
CA MET A 4 34.48 -26.79 -12.84
C MET A 4 33.67 -25.55 -13.23
N VAL A 5 32.36 -25.58 -12.97
CA VAL A 5 31.49 -24.40 -13.08
C VAL A 5 31.54 -23.67 -11.75
N LEU A 6 32.24 -22.53 -11.72
CA LEU A 6 32.23 -21.62 -10.58
C LEU A 6 30.95 -20.79 -10.65
N ALA A 7 29.97 -21.12 -9.81
CA ALA A 7 28.80 -20.26 -9.59
C ALA A 7 29.24 -18.98 -8.87
N PRO A 8 28.77 -17.78 -9.28
CA PRO A 8 29.00 -16.58 -8.49
C PRO A 8 28.28 -16.75 -7.16
N SER A 9 29.01 -16.48 -6.09
CA SER A 9 28.58 -16.53 -4.71
C SER A 9 27.19 -15.91 -4.54
N PHE A 10 26.24 -16.68 -4.01
CA PHE A 10 25.01 -16.13 -3.46
C PHE A 10 25.43 -15.09 -2.42
N GLN A 11 25.27 -13.80 -2.73
CA GLN A 11 25.31 -12.77 -1.71
C GLN A 11 24.15 -13.08 -0.77
N SER A 12 24.49 -13.57 0.42
CA SER A 12 23.56 -13.65 1.53
C SER A 12 23.11 -12.22 1.81
N PHE A 13 21.92 -11.87 1.33
CA PHE A 13 21.23 -10.71 1.87
C PHE A 13 21.09 -10.96 3.37
N PRO A 14 21.50 -10.03 4.25
CA PRO A 14 21.18 -10.16 5.66
C PRO A 14 19.65 -10.35 5.77
N PRO A 15 19.17 -11.17 6.72
CA PRO A 15 17.74 -11.23 6.97
C PRO A 15 17.24 -9.80 7.16
N ALA A 16 16.11 -9.48 6.53
CA ALA A 16 15.53 -8.14 6.51
C ALA A 16 15.72 -7.47 7.88
N GLU A 17 16.53 -6.40 7.92
CA GLU A 17 16.58 -5.55 9.09
C GLU A 17 15.17 -5.00 9.27
N ALA A 18 14.46 -5.56 10.24
CA ALA A 18 13.24 -5.00 10.76
C ALA A 18 13.58 -3.56 11.18
N ILE A 19 13.00 -2.60 10.48
CA ILE A 19 13.19 -1.17 10.74
C ILE A 19 12.81 -0.94 12.21
N SER A 20 13.76 -0.57 13.06
CA SER A 20 13.53 -0.38 14.49
C SER A 20 12.53 0.76 14.71
N ALA A 21 11.45 0.52 15.47
CA ALA A 21 10.64 1.60 16.03
C ALA A 21 11.38 2.03 17.29
N GLY A 22 11.94 3.23 17.26
CA GLY A 22 12.53 3.84 18.44
C GLY A 22 11.48 4.00 19.53
N ASP A 23 11.75 3.28 20.62
CA ASP A 23 11.26 3.29 21.99
C ASP A 23 10.34 4.45 22.45
N TYR A 24 9.32 4.04 23.22
CA TYR A 24 8.38 4.88 23.96
C TYR A 24 9.12 5.74 24.99
N ASP A 25 9.03 7.07 24.90
CA ASP A 25 9.05 7.87 26.13
C ASP A 25 8.22 9.16 26.04
N ARG A 26 7.25 9.27 26.94
CA ARG A 26 6.30 10.38 27.10
C ARG A 26 6.96 11.48 27.94
N HIS A 27 7.67 12.44 27.37
CA HIS A 27 7.86 13.73 28.05
C HIS A 27 7.96 14.90 27.05
N PHE A 28 6.99 15.81 27.16
CA PHE A 28 6.90 17.07 26.42
C PHE A 28 8.13 17.97 26.68
N ALA A 29 8.84 18.33 25.62
CA ALA A 29 9.71 19.51 25.60
C ALA A 29 9.57 20.25 24.26
N VAL A 30 9.18 21.52 24.36
CA VAL A 30 9.01 22.47 23.26
C VAL A 30 10.37 23.00 22.85
N ALA A 31 10.87 22.61 21.66
CA ALA A 31 11.65 23.46 20.75
C ALA A 31 12.12 22.66 19.51
N SER A 32 11.98 23.30 18.35
CA SER A 32 12.47 22.92 17.02
C SER A 32 11.67 21.86 16.24
N SER A 33 11.54 22.13 14.94
CA SER A 33 10.73 21.43 13.94
C SER A 33 11.24 20.01 13.66
N ASP A 34 11.12 19.13 14.64
CA ASP A 34 11.40 17.71 14.53
C ASP A 34 10.07 16.96 14.54
N SER A 35 9.62 16.54 13.36
CA SER A 35 8.73 15.39 13.29
C SER A 35 9.58 14.17 13.64
N ALA A 36 9.75 13.89 14.94
CA ALA A 36 10.23 12.61 15.44
C ALA A 36 9.17 11.51 15.18
N GLY A 37 8.66 11.46 13.94
CA GLY A 37 7.44 10.76 13.54
C GLY A 37 7.75 9.79 12.41
N LEU A 38 7.44 8.51 12.64
CA LEU A 38 7.26 7.43 11.67
C LEU A 38 8.01 7.63 10.33
N GLY A 39 9.33 7.80 10.41
CA GLY A 39 10.16 8.08 9.24
C GLY A 39 10.55 6.79 8.54
N PHE A 40 10.07 6.60 7.31
CA PHE A 40 10.49 5.49 6.47
C PHE A 40 11.57 5.93 5.48
N ARG A 41 12.50 5.02 5.19
CA ARG A 41 13.47 5.24 4.13
C ARG A 41 12.71 5.37 2.82
N ARG A 42 12.96 6.47 2.11
CA ARG A 42 12.39 6.71 0.78
C ARG A 42 12.75 5.58 -0.18
N ALA A 43 11.74 5.05 -0.87
CA ALA A 43 11.85 4.05 -1.90
C ALA A 43 12.48 4.62 -3.18
N PRO A 44 13.10 3.79 -4.03
CA PRO A 44 13.53 4.22 -5.37
C PRO A 44 12.32 4.63 -6.22
N PHE A 45 12.58 5.27 -7.35
CA PHE A 45 11.55 5.46 -8.38
C PHE A 45 11.21 4.13 -9.04
N PHE A 46 9.92 3.90 -9.26
CA PHE A 46 9.41 2.75 -9.99
C PHE A 46 9.02 3.20 -11.39
N HIS A 47 9.54 2.50 -12.40
CA HIS A 47 9.36 2.86 -13.80
C HIS A 47 8.65 1.74 -14.55
N ASN A 48 7.82 2.13 -15.50
CA ASN A 48 7.20 1.20 -16.43
C ASN A 48 8.23 0.45 -17.29
N ALA A 49 7.94 -0.82 -17.58
CA ALA A 49 8.59 -1.55 -18.66
C ALA A 49 8.29 -0.92 -20.03
N ALA A 50 9.10 -1.26 -21.04
CA ALA A 50 9.01 -0.69 -22.37
C ALA A 50 7.68 -1.02 -23.10
N GLU A 51 7.03 -2.12 -22.73
CA GLU A 51 5.77 -2.55 -23.36
C GLU A 51 4.51 -1.93 -22.73
N CYS A 52 4.65 -1.12 -21.69
CA CYS A 52 3.51 -0.49 -21.02
C CYS A 52 2.85 0.57 -21.91
N GLU A 53 1.52 0.67 -21.86
CA GLU A 53 0.83 1.76 -22.53
C GLU A 53 1.22 3.11 -21.90
N PRO A 54 1.50 4.14 -22.72
CA PRO A 54 1.78 5.46 -22.20
C PRO A 54 0.56 5.98 -21.44
N PRO A 55 0.76 6.73 -20.34
CA PRO A 55 -0.34 7.31 -19.59
C PRO A 55 -1.20 8.17 -20.53
N SER A 56 -2.48 7.82 -20.67
CA SER A 56 -3.44 8.59 -21.49
C SER A 56 -3.38 10.07 -21.13
N SER A 57 -3.63 11.00 -22.05
CA SER A 57 -3.62 12.45 -21.78
C SER A 57 -4.62 12.91 -20.70
N ASN A 58 -5.62 12.08 -20.35
CA ASN A 58 -6.52 12.26 -19.19
C ASN A 58 -5.99 11.59 -17.90
N GLY A 59 -4.69 11.27 -17.87
CA GLY A 59 -4.05 10.19 -17.12
C GLY A 59 -3.90 10.36 -15.62
N THR A 60 -4.63 11.26 -14.96
CA THR A 60 -4.60 11.43 -13.50
C THR A 60 -5.88 10.98 -12.82
N SER A 61 -6.97 10.78 -13.55
CA SER A 61 -8.25 10.37 -12.97
C SER A 61 -8.20 8.95 -12.41
N VAL A 62 -8.71 8.78 -11.18
CA VAL A 62 -9.05 7.48 -10.57
C VAL A 62 -9.91 6.65 -11.52
N CYS A 63 -10.79 7.28 -12.30
CA CYS A 63 -11.77 6.57 -13.13
C CYS A 63 -11.21 6.02 -14.45
N ASN A 64 -9.88 5.93 -14.61
CA ASN A 64 -9.31 5.35 -15.82
C ASN A 64 -9.48 3.81 -15.77
N PRO A 65 -10.24 3.20 -16.69
CA PRO A 65 -10.53 1.76 -16.68
C PRO A 65 -9.29 0.88 -16.92
N SER A 66 -8.21 1.45 -17.45
CA SER A 66 -6.94 0.76 -17.68
C SER A 66 -6.10 0.60 -16.39
N LEU A 67 -6.51 1.19 -15.27
CA LEU A 67 -5.77 1.10 -14.01
C LEU A 67 -6.05 -0.22 -13.29
N VAL A 68 -5.02 -0.72 -12.60
CA VAL A 68 -5.16 -1.79 -11.61
C VAL A 68 -5.40 -1.14 -10.26
N HIS A 69 -6.63 -1.24 -9.77
CA HIS A 69 -7.03 -0.68 -8.50
C HIS A 69 -6.71 -1.64 -7.36
N ILE A 70 -5.98 -1.15 -6.36
CA ILE A 70 -5.64 -1.89 -5.14
C ILE A 70 -6.18 -1.12 -3.95
N ALA A 71 -6.92 -1.78 -3.06
CA ALA A 71 -7.36 -1.22 -1.80
C ALA A 71 -6.62 -1.88 -0.63
N ILE A 72 -6.26 -1.08 0.36
CA ILE A 72 -5.60 -1.54 1.59
C ILE A 72 -5.99 -0.59 2.74
N THR A 73 -6.15 -1.13 3.94
CA THR A 73 -6.32 -0.31 5.15
C THR A 73 -5.00 0.27 5.60
N LEU A 74 -5.03 1.48 6.16
CA LEU A 74 -3.85 2.19 6.61
C LEU A 74 -4.09 2.77 8.01
N ASP A 75 -3.33 2.26 8.97
CA ASP A 75 -3.30 2.69 10.37
C ASP A 75 -1.85 2.64 10.89
N GLU A 76 -1.62 3.16 12.09
CA GLU A 76 -0.27 3.24 12.68
C GLU A 76 0.29 1.85 13.04
N ASP A 77 -0.55 0.96 13.58
CA ASP A 77 -0.16 -0.36 14.06
C ASP A 77 0.37 -1.24 12.91
N TYR A 78 -0.23 -1.12 11.72
CA TYR A 78 0.08 -1.88 10.53
C TYR A 78 0.80 -1.06 9.43
N LEU A 79 1.28 0.13 9.75
CA LEU A 79 1.93 1.03 8.79
C LEU A 79 3.13 0.38 8.10
N ARG A 80 3.94 -0.35 8.86
CA ARG A 80 5.13 -1.07 8.37
C ARG A 80 4.76 -2.12 7.32
N GLY A 81 3.72 -2.90 7.62
CA GLY A 81 3.18 -3.91 6.73
C GLY A 81 2.61 -3.29 5.46
N SER A 82 1.82 -2.22 5.60
CA SER A 82 1.26 -1.47 4.47
C SER A 82 2.35 -0.94 3.53
N ILE A 83 3.46 -0.43 4.08
CA ILE A 83 4.61 0.03 3.29
C ILE A 83 5.30 -1.15 2.60
N ALA A 84 5.44 -2.29 3.27
CA ALA A 84 6.00 -3.50 2.65
C ALA A 84 5.13 -4.00 1.48
N VAL A 85 3.80 -3.98 1.63
CA VAL A 85 2.86 -4.33 0.56
C VAL A 85 3.01 -3.37 -0.63
N VAL A 86 2.95 -2.06 -0.40
CA VAL A 86 3.08 -1.05 -1.48
C VAL A 86 4.42 -1.20 -2.19
N HIS A 87 5.52 -1.33 -1.44
CA HIS A 87 6.84 -1.52 -2.02
C HIS A 87 6.94 -2.80 -2.85
N SER A 88 6.46 -3.93 -2.31
CA SER A 88 6.52 -5.22 -3.00
C SER A 88 5.66 -5.26 -4.26
N VAL A 89 4.46 -4.67 -4.24
CA VAL A 89 3.62 -4.48 -5.42
C VAL A 89 4.34 -3.66 -6.49
N LEU A 90 4.86 -2.49 -6.13
CA LEU A 90 5.53 -1.60 -7.10
C LEU A 90 6.82 -2.21 -7.66
N THR A 91 7.52 -3.03 -6.87
CA THR A 91 8.76 -3.71 -7.29
C THR A 91 8.49 -4.81 -8.30
N HIS A 92 7.39 -5.57 -8.15
CA HIS A 92 7.11 -6.73 -8.99
C HIS A 92 6.13 -6.45 -10.14
N ALA A 93 5.49 -5.27 -10.16
CA ALA A 93 4.65 -4.84 -11.26
C ALA A 93 5.47 -4.54 -12.52
N ARG A 94 5.00 -4.99 -13.69
CA ARG A 94 5.60 -4.59 -14.97
C ARG A 94 5.34 -3.12 -15.30
N CYS A 95 4.16 -2.63 -14.96
CA CYS A 95 3.71 -1.26 -15.22
C CYS A 95 3.27 -0.56 -13.91
N PRO A 96 4.19 -0.25 -12.98
CA PRO A 96 3.86 0.34 -11.68
C PRO A 96 3.08 1.65 -11.77
N GLU A 97 3.23 2.44 -12.85
CA GLU A 97 2.49 3.70 -13.03
C GLU A 97 1.00 3.48 -13.39
N SER A 98 0.63 2.26 -13.76
CA SER A 98 -0.76 1.85 -14.01
C SER A 98 -1.49 1.38 -12.75
N ILE A 99 -0.80 1.29 -11.62
CA ILE A 99 -1.37 0.88 -10.34
C ILE A 99 -1.93 2.10 -9.61
N PHE A 100 -3.15 1.96 -9.09
CA PHE A 100 -3.81 2.99 -8.29
C PHE A 100 -4.16 2.44 -6.91
N PHE A 101 -3.58 3.02 -5.86
CA PHE A 101 -3.86 2.61 -4.48
C PHE A 101 -5.01 3.41 -3.86
N HIS A 102 -5.91 2.71 -3.18
CA HIS A 102 -6.96 3.26 -2.36
C HIS A 102 -6.65 2.91 -0.91
N PHE A 103 -6.25 3.91 -0.12
CA PHE A 103 -5.97 3.74 1.30
C PHE A 103 -7.23 4.05 2.11
N LEU A 104 -7.71 3.07 2.87
CA LEU A 104 -8.80 3.27 3.83
C LEU A 104 -8.19 3.65 5.18
N VAL A 105 -8.55 4.80 5.72
CA VAL A 105 -8.01 5.30 7.00
C VAL A 105 -9.15 5.60 7.98
N SER A 106 -8.95 5.32 9.26
CA SER A 106 -9.87 5.78 10.33
C SER A 106 -9.39 7.05 11.01
N GLU A 107 -8.14 7.45 10.79
CA GLU A 107 -7.52 8.65 11.36
C GLU A 107 -6.71 9.41 10.30
N PRO A 108 -6.67 10.75 10.36
CA PRO A 108 -5.83 11.54 9.45
C PRO A 108 -4.35 11.42 9.83
N GLY A 109 -3.46 11.78 8.89
CA GLY A 109 -2.03 11.98 9.18
C GLY A 109 -1.06 10.98 8.58
N LEU A 110 -1.54 9.88 7.97
CA LEU A 110 -0.68 8.87 7.34
C LEU A 110 -0.39 9.13 5.86
N GLU A 111 -1.16 10.01 5.21
CA GLU A 111 -0.92 10.41 3.82
C GLU A 111 0.47 11.03 3.58
N PRO A 112 0.97 11.97 4.42
CA PRO A 112 2.31 12.52 4.27
C PRO A 112 3.41 11.46 4.35
N VAL A 113 3.22 10.41 5.17
CA VAL A 113 4.18 9.29 5.27
C VAL A 113 4.23 8.53 3.96
N MET A 114 3.08 8.23 3.35
CA MET A 114 3.03 7.58 2.03
C MET A 114 3.67 8.44 0.93
N ARG A 115 3.39 9.75 0.91
CA ARG A 115 4.01 10.69 -0.05
C ARG A 115 5.52 10.82 0.12
N SER A 116 6.03 10.78 1.35
CA SER A 116 7.47 10.95 1.63
C SER A 116 8.25 9.66 1.35
N THR A 117 7.61 8.51 1.54
CA THR A 117 8.17 7.17 1.32
C THR A 117 8.21 6.80 -0.15
N PHE A 118 7.15 7.04 -0.90
CA PHE A 118 7.03 6.63 -2.30
C PHE A 118 6.81 7.85 -3.21
N LEU A 119 7.72 8.05 -4.17
CA LEU A 119 7.63 9.16 -5.11
C LEU A 119 6.87 8.78 -6.37
N GLY A 120 6.02 9.69 -6.86
CA GLY A 120 5.39 9.58 -8.19
C GLY A 120 4.29 8.54 -8.35
N PHE A 121 4.04 7.70 -7.33
CA PHE A 121 2.96 6.72 -7.39
C PHE A 121 1.58 7.34 -7.14
N ARG A 122 0.53 6.65 -7.60
CA ARG A 122 -0.83 7.17 -7.63
C ARG A 122 -1.65 6.53 -6.52
N PHE A 123 -2.21 7.38 -5.66
CA PHE A 123 -3.11 6.93 -4.63
C PHE A 123 -4.13 7.98 -4.21
N LYS A 124 -5.16 7.53 -3.51
CA LYS A 124 -6.12 8.36 -2.79
C LYS A 124 -6.45 7.75 -1.43
N THR A 125 -6.64 8.60 -0.43
CA THR A 125 -7.09 8.24 0.92
C THR A 125 -8.60 8.40 1.03
N TYR A 126 -9.24 7.50 1.77
CA TYR A 126 -10.67 7.50 2.05
C TYR A 126 -10.89 7.31 3.54
N TYR A 127 -11.64 8.22 4.13
CA TYR A 127 -12.00 8.13 5.54
C TYR A 127 -13.09 7.08 5.74
N PHE A 128 -12.83 6.12 6.63
CA PHE A 128 -13.80 5.15 7.10
C PHE A 128 -14.29 5.55 8.49
N ASP A 129 -15.56 5.93 8.59
CA ASP A 129 -16.20 6.30 9.86
C ASP A 129 -16.35 5.07 10.78
N PRO A 130 -15.65 5.02 11.93
CA PRO A 130 -15.74 3.90 12.86
C PRO A 130 -17.16 3.67 13.41
N GLU A 131 -17.95 4.74 13.57
CA GLU A 131 -19.30 4.66 14.13
C GLU A 131 -20.24 3.80 13.28
N ARG A 132 -19.90 3.64 11.99
CA ARG A 132 -20.65 2.81 11.05
C ARG A 132 -20.74 1.34 11.48
N VAL A 133 -19.71 0.83 12.16
CA VAL A 133 -19.62 -0.57 12.57
C VAL A 133 -19.52 -0.75 14.07
N ARG A 134 -19.22 0.30 14.84
CA ARG A 134 -19.03 0.22 16.30
C ARG A 134 -20.18 -0.48 17.03
N GLY A 135 -21.42 -0.21 16.64
CA GLY A 135 -22.61 -0.86 17.23
C GLY A 135 -22.91 -2.28 16.71
N LEU A 136 -22.23 -2.72 15.64
CA LEU A 136 -22.36 -4.06 15.05
C LEU A 136 -21.30 -5.03 15.55
N ILE A 137 -20.19 -4.49 16.07
CA ILE A 137 -19.10 -5.26 16.64
C ILE A 137 -19.51 -5.65 18.06
N SER A 138 -19.77 -6.95 18.27
CA SER A 138 -19.92 -7.48 19.62
C SER A 138 -18.58 -7.43 20.34
N THR A 139 -18.58 -7.12 21.63
CA THR A 139 -17.36 -7.15 22.46
C THR A 139 -16.70 -8.50 22.31
N SER A 140 -15.50 -8.48 21.76
CA SER A 140 -14.76 -9.66 21.34
C SER A 140 -13.75 -10.00 22.44
N VAL A 141 -13.49 -11.29 22.64
CA VAL A 141 -12.38 -11.72 23.52
C VAL A 141 -11.03 -11.28 22.93
N LEU A 142 -10.98 -11.06 21.60
CA LEU A 142 -9.81 -10.55 20.89
C LEU A 142 -10.01 -9.07 20.57
N GLN A 143 -9.30 -8.21 21.31
CA GLN A 143 -9.29 -6.75 21.10
C GLN A 143 -8.94 -6.36 19.66
N ALA A 144 -8.11 -7.17 18.97
CA ALA A 144 -7.79 -6.96 17.56
C ALA A 144 -9.00 -7.04 16.62
N LEU A 145 -10.07 -7.75 16.98
CA LEU A 145 -11.32 -7.81 16.19
C LEU A 145 -12.27 -6.64 16.48
N GLU A 146 -11.93 -5.79 17.45
CA GLU A 146 -12.73 -4.63 17.82
C GLU A 146 -12.36 -3.36 17.02
N GLN A 147 -11.20 -3.37 16.35
CA GLN A 147 -10.77 -2.28 15.47
C GLN A 147 -11.76 -2.14 14.31
N SER A 148 -12.44 -1.00 14.24
CA SER A 148 -13.48 -0.76 13.22
C SER A 148 -12.93 -0.84 11.79
N LEU A 149 -11.68 -0.41 11.58
CA LEU A 149 -11.02 -0.41 10.28
C LEU A 149 -10.90 -1.81 9.65
N ASN A 150 -10.87 -2.88 10.47
CA ASN A 150 -10.83 -4.27 9.98
C ASN A 150 -12.08 -4.68 9.18
N TYR A 151 -13.18 -3.95 9.36
CA TYR A 151 -14.43 -4.19 8.64
C TYR A 151 -14.58 -3.31 7.39
N ALA A 152 -13.66 -2.37 7.16
CA ALA A 152 -13.75 -1.42 6.06
C ALA A 152 -13.80 -2.11 4.68
N ARG A 153 -13.14 -3.28 4.54
CA ARG A 153 -13.17 -4.11 3.32
C ARG A 153 -14.59 -4.48 2.86
N ASN A 154 -15.53 -4.60 3.79
CA ASN A 154 -16.92 -4.95 3.49
C ASN A 154 -17.70 -3.77 2.85
N TYR A 155 -17.16 -2.55 2.93
CA TYR A 155 -17.81 -1.33 2.48
C TYR A 155 -17.12 -0.68 1.26
N LEU A 156 -16.18 -1.39 0.62
CA LEU A 156 -15.42 -0.88 -0.53
C LEU A 156 -16.32 -0.31 -1.64
N ALA A 157 -17.41 -1.01 -1.98
CA ALA A 157 -18.34 -0.57 -3.02
C ALA A 157 -19.02 0.77 -2.72
N GLU A 158 -19.11 1.15 -1.45
CA GLU A 158 -19.71 2.41 -1.02
C GLU A 158 -18.69 3.53 -0.82
N ILE A 159 -17.46 3.16 -0.44
CA ILE A 159 -16.38 4.11 -0.13
C ILE A 159 -15.68 4.57 -1.41
N LEU A 160 -15.43 3.67 -2.35
CA LEU A 160 -14.70 3.96 -3.58
C LEU A 160 -15.58 4.73 -4.59
N GLU A 161 -14.94 5.41 -5.55
CA GLU A 161 -15.64 6.10 -6.62
C GLU A 161 -16.47 5.12 -7.44
N ARG A 162 -17.70 5.52 -7.78
CA ARG A 162 -18.64 4.70 -8.55
C ARG A 162 -18.10 4.20 -9.91
N CYS A 163 -17.08 4.85 -10.44
CA CYS A 163 -16.41 4.45 -11.68
C CYS A 163 -15.45 3.27 -11.50
N VAL A 164 -15.00 2.98 -10.28
CA VAL A 164 -14.13 1.86 -9.95
C VAL A 164 -14.97 0.58 -9.91
N SER A 165 -14.92 -0.17 -11.01
CA SER A 165 -15.74 -1.38 -11.18
C SER A 165 -15.11 -2.65 -10.59
N ARG A 166 -13.78 -2.66 -10.43
CA ARG A 166 -13.00 -3.80 -9.91
C ARG A 166 -11.85 -3.27 -9.08
N VAL A 167 -11.56 -3.95 -7.98
CA VAL A 167 -10.50 -3.61 -7.04
C VAL A 167 -9.97 -4.90 -6.40
N ILE A 168 -8.65 -4.99 -6.22
CA ILE A 168 -8.01 -6.03 -5.42
C ILE A 168 -7.83 -5.47 -4.01
N TYR A 169 -8.36 -6.16 -3.01
CA TYR A 169 -8.07 -5.82 -1.61
C TYR A 169 -6.87 -6.63 -1.12
N LEU A 170 -5.91 -5.96 -0.47
CA LEU A 170 -4.73 -6.60 0.13
C LEU A 170 -4.69 -6.30 1.63
N ASP A 171 -4.38 -7.31 2.43
CA ASP A 171 -4.06 -7.14 3.85
C ASP A 171 -2.61 -6.63 4.01
N SER A 172 -2.34 -6.00 5.17
CA SER A 172 -1.05 -5.39 5.49
C SER A 172 0.04 -6.40 5.86
N ASP A 173 -0.29 -7.67 6.01
CA ASP A 173 0.61 -8.78 6.35
C ASP A 173 1.11 -9.58 5.13
N LEU A 174 0.93 -9.02 3.93
CA LEU A 174 1.33 -9.65 2.67
C LEU A 174 2.63 -9.10 2.10
N VAL A 175 3.30 -9.93 1.29
CA VAL A 175 4.36 -9.51 0.37
C VAL A 175 4.03 -10.06 -1.00
N VAL A 176 3.94 -9.19 -2.00
CA VAL A 176 3.63 -9.56 -3.38
C VAL A 176 4.93 -9.84 -4.12
N VAL A 177 5.01 -10.99 -4.80
CA VAL A 177 6.24 -11.49 -5.46
C VAL A 177 6.09 -11.68 -6.98
N ASP A 178 4.94 -11.32 -7.55
CA ASP A 178 4.66 -11.37 -8.99
C ASP A 178 3.75 -10.20 -9.41
N ASP A 179 3.55 -10.01 -10.70
CA ASP A 179 2.74 -8.92 -11.24
C ASP A 179 1.27 -9.07 -10.84
N VAL A 180 0.79 -8.13 -10.03
CA VAL A 180 -0.59 -8.06 -9.53
C VAL A 180 -1.62 -7.93 -10.65
N ALA A 181 -1.24 -7.41 -11.83
CA ALA A 181 -2.10 -7.31 -12.99
C ALA A 181 -2.55 -8.69 -13.51
N ASN A 182 -1.79 -9.75 -13.23
CA ASN A 182 -2.15 -11.12 -13.61
C ASN A 182 -3.41 -11.61 -12.87
N THR A 183 -3.67 -11.10 -11.66
CA THR A 183 -4.80 -11.51 -10.80
C THR A 183 -6.08 -10.76 -11.13
N CYS A 184 -5.98 -9.50 -11.56
CA CYS A 184 -7.11 -8.71 -12.02
C CYS A 184 -6.68 -7.84 -13.20
N PRO A 185 -6.75 -8.37 -14.43
CA PRO A 185 -6.36 -7.60 -15.61
C PRO A 185 -7.26 -6.36 -15.73
N ALA A 186 -6.67 -5.24 -16.15
CA ALA A 186 -7.34 -3.98 -16.38
C ALA A 186 -8.60 -4.15 -17.23
N ALA A 187 -9.60 -3.27 -17.07
CA ALA A 187 -10.89 -3.49 -17.72
C ALA A 187 -10.67 -3.26 -19.20
N ALA A 188 -10.82 -4.30 -20.02
CA ALA A 188 -10.95 -4.12 -21.44
C ALA A 188 -12.04 -3.06 -21.64
N ALA A 189 -11.68 -1.92 -22.25
CA ALA A 189 -12.63 -0.88 -22.56
C ALA A 189 -13.77 -1.54 -23.33
N ARG A 190 -14.95 -1.65 -22.72
CA ARG A 190 -16.14 -2.13 -23.42
C ARG A 190 -16.38 -1.13 -24.55
N ARG A 191 -16.07 -1.53 -25.79
CA ARG A 191 -16.42 -0.80 -26.99
C ARG A 191 -17.93 -0.78 -27.17
#